data_AF-A0A511N3Z0-F1
#
_entry.id   AF-A0A511N3Z0-F1
#
_cell.length_a   1.000
_cell.length_b   1.000
_cell.length_c   1.000
_cell.angle_alpha   90.00
_cell.angle_beta   90.00
_cell.angle_gamma   90.00
#
_symmetry.space_group_name_H-M   'P 1'
#
loop_
_entity.id
_entity.type
_entity.pdbx_description
1 polymer ?
#
loop_
_entity_poly.entity_id
_entity_poly.type
_entity_poly.pdbx_seq_one_letter_code
_entity_poly.pdbx_strand_id
1 'polypeptide(L)'
;MQLNVPPRSVDEKGNSAAFSQSREIIRRLETLGEVLQDSSGRVLNHRYWFVSAYIHSSKHVLRKVEWGDYQHPEVILTVQRYFFQLYQHNLKHPEAHWQWAFHRCQQFRTSRPSFIQVMYLFYPQLVAHVRFDLPRAILWACQDHKMDVLQLEEDFRETLHGFDHAVAHFMRDVRTRVGLCPPCPAQLIQAMTWLLQRERLLGWQAAVALERTPESAGIPLHFLPLDLQ
;
A
#
# COMPACT_ATOMS: atom_id res chain seq x y z
N MET A 1 -12.45 -2.79 -36.12
CA MET A 1 -12.41 -4.20 -35.70
C MET A 1 -12.35 -4.19 -34.17
N GLN A 2 -13.50 -4.30 -33.51
CA GLN A 2 -13.58 -4.31 -32.05
C GLN A 2 -13.20 -5.72 -31.58
N LEU A 3 -12.13 -5.84 -30.80
CA LEU A 3 -11.78 -7.08 -30.12
C LEU A 3 -12.80 -7.30 -29.00
N ASN A 4 -13.74 -8.21 -29.22
CA ASN A 4 -14.54 -8.83 -28.17
C ASN A 4 -13.59 -9.60 -27.25
N VAL A 5 -13.09 -8.94 -26.22
CA VAL A 5 -12.45 -9.61 -25.09
C VAL A 5 -13.58 -9.97 -24.12
N PRO A 6 -13.90 -11.25 -23.93
CA PRO A 6 -14.91 -11.61 -22.93
C PRO A 6 -14.38 -11.21 -21.55
N PRO A 7 -15.22 -10.67 -20.65
CA PRO A 7 -14.81 -10.45 -19.27
C PRO A 7 -14.38 -11.81 -18.71
N ARG A 8 -13.11 -11.93 -18.31
CA ARG A 8 -12.59 -13.15 -17.71
C ARG A 8 -13.32 -13.35 -16.40
N SER A 9 -14.11 -14.42 -16.35
CA SER A 9 -14.86 -14.84 -15.19
C SER A 9 -13.90 -15.00 -14.01
N VAL A 10 -13.92 -14.04 -13.10
CA VAL A 10 -13.88 -14.38 -11.67
C VAL A 10 -14.95 -15.45 -11.53
N ASP A 11 -14.56 -16.68 -11.22
CA ASP A 11 -15.48 -17.76 -10.89
C ASP A 11 -16.58 -17.14 -10.01
N GLU A 12 -17.85 -17.31 -10.39
CA GLU A 12 -19.03 -16.50 -10.00
C GLU A 12 -19.24 -16.31 -8.48
N LYS A 13 -18.37 -16.89 -7.65
CA LYS A 13 -18.33 -16.84 -6.19
C LYS A 13 -17.15 -16.04 -5.60
N GLY A 14 -16.22 -15.50 -6.39
CA GLY A 14 -15.05 -14.79 -5.85
C GLY A 14 -14.17 -15.68 -4.95
N ASN A 15 -14.08 -16.97 -5.28
CA ASN A 15 -13.51 -18.02 -4.44
C ASN A 15 -12.07 -18.41 -4.84
N SER A 16 -11.36 -17.55 -5.57
CA SER A 16 -9.95 -17.80 -5.84
C SER A 16 -9.12 -17.69 -4.55
N ALA A 17 -8.01 -18.43 -4.51
CA ALA A 17 -7.08 -18.39 -3.38
C ALA A 17 -6.55 -16.97 -3.12
N ALA A 18 -6.44 -16.13 -4.16
CA ALA A 18 -5.96 -14.76 -4.05
C ALA A 18 -6.96 -13.85 -3.31
N PHE A 19 -8.28 -14.01 -3.52
CA PHE A 19 -9.31 -13.26 -2.77
C PHE A 19 -9.26 -13.59 -1.28
N SER A 20 -9.17 -14.89 -0.97
CA SER A 20 -9.09 -15.36 0.42
C SER A 20 -7.83 -14.84 1.12
N GLN A 21 -6.69 -14.85 0.43
CA GLN A 21 -5.44 -14.26 0.93
C GLN A 21 -5.55 -12.74 1.14
N SER A 22 -6.18 -12.01 0.22
CA SER A 22 -6.41 -10.57 0.35
C SER A 22 -7.27 -10.22 1.56
N ARG A 23 -8.37 -10.98 1.79
CA ARG A 23 -9.20 -10.82 2.99
C ARG A 23 -8.41 -11.11 4.27
N GLU A 24 -7.59 -12.15 4.27
CA GLU A 24 -6.72 -12.47 5.42
C GLU A 24 -5.67 -11.38 5.69
N ILE A 25 -5.08 -10.77 4.65
CA ILE A 25 -4.19 -9.62 4.78
C ILE A 25 -4.90 -8.46 5.47
N ILE A 26 -6.11 -8.12 5.02
CA ILE A 26 -6.92 -7.06 5.63
C ILE A 26 -7.18 -7.36 7.10
N ARG A 27 -7.60 -8.59 7.41
CA ARG A 27 -7.85 -9.02 8.80
C ARG A 27 -6.61 -8.89 9.68
N ARG A 28 -5.44 -9.30 9.18
CA ARG A 28 -4.16 -9.17 9.90
C ARG A 28 -3.77 -7.71 10.13
N LEU A 29 -3.98 -6.84 9.13
CA LEU A 29 -3.76 -5.42 9.27
C LEU A 29 -4.71 -4.79 10.30
N GLU A 30 -5.97 -5.21 10.34
CA GLU A 30 -6.95 -4.77 11.34
C GLU A 30 -6.53 -5.19 12.76
N THR A 31 -6.16 -6.46 12.97
CA THR A 31 -5.61 -6.92 14.26
C THR A 31 -4.36 -6.14 14.65
N LEU A 32 -3.48 -5.84 13.69
CA LEU A 32 -2.32 -4.98 13.94
C LEU A 32 -2.75 -3.56 14.33
N GLY A 33 -3.76 -2.99 13.67
CA GLY A 33 -4.31 -1.67 13.99
C GLY A 33 -4.84 -1.61 15.42
N GLU A 34 -5.56 -2.64 15.86
CA GLU A 34 -6.13 -2.76 17.20
C GLU A 34 -5.04 -2.77 18.29
N VAL A 35 -3.97 -3.55 18.13
CA VAL A 35 -2.88 -3.61 19.13
C VAL A 35 -2.05 -2.32 19.22
N LEU A 36 -2.18 -1.42 18.24
CA LEU A 36 -1.50 -0.11 18.23
C LEU A 36 -2.34 0.97 18.93
N GLN A 37 -3.47 0.60 19.52
CA GLN A 37 -4.39 1.46 20.28
C GLN A 37 -4.73 0.86 21.64
N ASP A 38 -5.27 1.68 22.55
CA ASP A 38 -5.90 1.18 23.77
C ASP A 38 -7.40 0.93 23.57
N SER A 39 -8.06 0.40 24.61
CA SER A 39 -9.50 0.10 24.59
C SER A 39 -10.40 1.32 24.38
N SER A 40 -9.89 2.54 24.56
CA SER A 40 -10.61 3.79 24.29
C SER A 40 -10.40 4.29 22.85
N GLY A 41 -9.62 3.58 22.03
CA GLY A 41 -9.22 4.02 20.70
C GLY A 41 -8.12 5.07 20.72
N ARG A 42 -7.41 5.29 21.83
CA ARG A 42 -6.26 6.18 21.83
C ARG A 42 -5.09 5.49 21.14
N VAL A 43 -4.45 6.19 20.22
CA VAL A 43 -3.25 5.70 19.51
C VAL A 43 -2.07 5.59 20.48
N LEU A 44 -1.54 4.38 20.66
CA LEU A 44 -0.39 4.09 21.51
C LEU A 44 0.93 4.11 20.74
N ASN A 45 0.88 3.86 19.43
CA ASN A 45 2.06 3.72 18.59
C ASN A 45 1.90 4.48 17.27
N HIS A 46 2.94 5.22 16.87
CA HIS A 46 2.95 6.02 15.65
C HIS A 46 2.74 5.20 14.36
N ARG A 47 3.04 3.90 14.39
CA ARG A 47 2.78 2.97 13.26
C ARG A 47 1.30 2.88 12.92
N TYR A 48 0.40 3.18 13.88
CA TYR A 48 -1.04 3.13 13.67
C TYR A 48 -1.48 3.92 12.44
N TRP A 49 -0.95 5.13 12.24
CA TRP A 49 -1.39 6.00 11.15
C TRP A 49 -1.11 5.40 9.77
N PHE A 50 0.06 4.78 9.62
CA PHE A 50 0.40 4.05 8.41
C PHE A 50 -0.47 2.79 8.25
N VAL A 51 -0.63 1.99 9.31
CA VAL A 51 -1.46 0.77 9.27
C VAL A 51 -2.92 1.09 8.92
N SER A 52 -3.49 2.15 9.48
CA SER A 52 -4.85 2.63 9.17
C SER A 52 -5.01 2.96 7.69
N ALA A 53 -4.08 3.75 7.13
CA ALA A 53 -4.07 4.04 5.69
C ALA A 53 -3.90 2.77 4.84
N TYR A 54 -3.08 1.82 5.29
CA TYR A 54 -2.85 0.56 4.57
C TYR A 54 -4.10 -0.34 4.57
N ILE A 55 -4.84 -0.43 5.68
CA ILE A 55 -6.14 -1.12 5.74
C ILE A 55 -7.10 -0.54 4.69
N HIS A 56 -7.23 0.80 4.65
CA HIS A 56 -8.15 1.46 3.72
C HIS A 56 -7.76 1.25 2.26
N SER A 57 -6.47 1.34 1.94
CA SER A 57 -5.97 1.05 0.60
C SER A 57 -6.23 -0.40 0.20
N SER A 58 -5.95 -1.35 1.09
CA SER A 58 -6.14 -2.78 0.84
C SER A 58 -7.60 -3.16 0.62
N LYS A 59 -8.51 -2.62 1.44
CA LYS A 59 -9.97 -2.80 1.25
C LYS A 59 -10.44 -2.22 -0.09
N HIS A 60 -9.88 -1.09 -0.49
CA HIS A 60 -10.24 -0.45 -1.75
C HIS A 60 -9.81 -1.27 -2.96
N VAL A 61 -8.58 -1.79 -2.96
CA VAL A 61 -8.09 -2.70 -4.02
C VAL A 61 -8.99 -3.93 -4.12
N LEU A 62 -9.32 -4.57 -2.99
CA LEU A 62 -10.19 -5.75 -2.98
C LEU A 62 -11.57 -5.44 -3.59
N ARG A 63 -12.19 -4.31 -3.23
CA ARG A 63 -13.49 -3.92 -3.80
C ARG A 63 -13.43 -3.68 -5.31
N LYS A 64 -12.39 -3.01 -5.80
CA LYS A 64 -12.21 -2.79 -7.25
C LYS A 64 -12.02 -4.09 -8.01
N VAL A 65 -11.29 -5.05 -7.41
CA VAL A 65 -11.20 -6.41 -7.94
C VAL A 65 -12.58 -7.09 -7.96
N GLU A 66 -13.35 -7.00 -6.86
CA GLU A 66 -14.71 -7.56 -6.78
C GLU A 66 -15.69 -6.92 -7.80
N TRP A 67 -15.47 -5.66 -8.17
CA TRP A 67 -16.27 -4.95 -9.18
C TRP A 67 -15.82 -5.20 -10.63
N GLY A 68 -14.69 -5.86 -10.83
CA GLY A 68 -14.14 -6.11 -12.16
C GLY A 68 -13.49 -4.88 -12.81
N ASP A 69 -13.01 -3.92 -12.00
CA ASP A 69 -12.37 -2.70 -12.49
C ASP A 69 -10.95 -2.97 -13.03
N TYR A 70 -10.35 -4.11 -12.69
CA TYR A 70 -9.01 -4.51 -13.14
C TYR A 70 -9.04 -5.51 -14.29
N GLN A 71 -8.16 -5.31 -15.27
CA GLN A 71 -7.86 -6.23 -16.37
C GLN A 71 -7.16 -7.51 -15.87
N HIS A 72 -6.28 -7.38 -14.88
CA HIS A 72 -5.50 -8.50 -14.31
C HIS A 72 -5.71 -8.63 -12.79
N PRO A 73 -6.93 -8.97 -12.33
CA PRO A 73 -7.28 -8.96 -10.91
C PRO A 73 -6.39 -9.89 -10.06
N GLU A 74 -6.10 -11.10 -10.55
CA GLU A 74 -5.24 -12.07 -9.86
C GLU A 74 -3.80 -11.55 -9.66
N VAL A 75 -3.27 -10.82 -10.64
CA VAL A 75 -1.93 -10.23 -10.54
C VAL A 75 -1.95 -9.10 -9.52
N ILE A 76 -2.98 -8.23 -9.52
CA ILE A 76 -3.13 -7.16 -8.54
C ILE A 76 -3.25 -7.69 -7.10
N LEU A 77 -4.00 -8.77 -6.88
CA LEU A 77 -4.06 -9.42 -5.58
C LEU A 77 -2.72 -10.08 -5.19
N THR A 78 -1.98 -10.61 -6.16
CA THR A 78 -0.61 -11.14 -5.94
C THR A 78 0.37 -10.02 -5.58
N VAL A 79 0.30 -8.85 -6.22
CA VAL A 79 1.06 -7.65 -5.85
C VAL A 79 0.75 -7.27 -4.41
N GLN A 80 -0.53 -7.20 -4.04
CA GLN A 80 -0.94 -6.86 -2.67
C GLN A 80 -0.35 -7.84 -1.64
N ARG A 81 -0.34 -9.14 -1.96
CA ARG A 81 0.28 -10.17 -1.12
C ARG A 81 1.77 -9.94 -0.92
N TYR A 82 2.53 -9.76 -2.00
CA TYR A 82 3.97 -9.51 -1.89
C TYR A 82 4.28 -8.22 -1.16
N PHE A 83 3.49 -7.18 -1.41
CA PHE A 83 3.61 -5.90 -0.73
C PHE A 83 3.41 -6.06 0.78
N PHE A 84 2.41 -6.84 1.21
CA PHE A 84 2.19 -7.12 2.63
C PHE A 84 3.33 -7.96 3.24
N GLN A 85 3.84 -8.97 2.53
CA GLN A 85 4.97 -9.79 3.00
C GLN A 85 6.24 -8.94 3.22
N LEU A 86 6.55 -8.03 2.29
CA LEU A 86 7.66 -7.08 2.44
C LEU A 86 7.47 -6.19 3.67
N TYR A 87 6.25 -5.73 3.93
CA TYR A 87 5.96 -4.97 5.14
C TYR A 87 6.17 -5.80 6.42
N GLN A 88 5.65 -7.03 6.47
CA GLN A 88 5.82 -7.93 7.61
C GLN A 88 7.29 -8.27 7.88
N HIS A 89 8.07 -8.48 6.82
CA HIS A 89 9.51 -8.67 6.93
C HIS A 89 10.16 -7.43 7.55
N ASN A 90 9.88 -6.24 7.03
CA ASN A 90 10.45 -4.99 7.50
C ASN A 90 10.01 -4.58 8.92
N LEU A 91 8.88 -5.09 9.41
CA LEU A 91 8.50 -4.94 10.82
C LEU A 91 9.44 -5.71 11.78
N LYS A 92 10.05 -6.80 11.32
CA LYS A 92 10.95 -7.66 12.11
C LYS A 92 12.43 -7.36 11.82
N HIS A 93 12.77 -7.22 10.54
CA HIS A 93 14.11 -7.03 10.00
C HIS A 93 14.10 -5.82 9.07
N PRO A 94 14.08 -4.59 9.62
CA PRO A 94 13.95 -3.40 8.80
C PRO A 94 15.17 -3.21 7.91
N GLU A 95 14.92 -3.09 6.61
CA GLU A 95 15.89 -2.62 5.62
C GLU A 95 16.22 -1.13 5.84
N ALA A 96 17.29 -0.62 5.22
CA ALA A 96 17.79 0.73 5.48
C ALA A 96 16.73 1.84 5.31
N HIS A 97 15.86 1.76 4.30
CA HIS A 97 14.76 2.73 4.10
C HIS A 97 13.70 2.66 5.20
N TRP A 98 13.40 1.46 5.71
CA TRP A 98 12.49 1.28 6.84
C TRP A 98 13.11 1.67 8.18
N GLN A 99 14.41 1.42 8.38
CA GLN A 99 15.15 1.91 9.54
C GLN A 99 15.10 3.44 9.59
N TRP A 100 15.36 4.09 8.45
CA TRP A 100 15.25 5.54 8.33
C TRP A 100 13.83 6.02 8.64
N ALA A 101 12.80 5.38 8.08
CA ALA A 101 11.41 5.74 8.31
C ALA A 101 11.02 5.62 9.79
N PHE A 102 11.37 4.50 10.44
CA PHE A 102 11.11 4.30 11.87
C PHE A 102 11.88 5.29 12.73
N HIS A 103 13.15 5.55 12.43
CA HIS A 103 13.95 6.55 13.15
C HIS A 103 13.31 7.94 13.05
N ARG A 104 12.89 8.37 11.85
CA ARG A 104 12.19 9.64 11.66
C ARG A 104 10.91 9.74 12.48
N CYS A 105 10.11 8.68 12.53
CA CYS A 105 8.88 8.68 13.31
C CYS A 105 9.13 8.77 14.82
N GLN A 106 10.24 8.20 15.31
CA GLN A 106 10.61 8.27 16.74
C GLN A 106 10.90 9.70 17.21
N GLN A 107 11.34 10.60 16.32
CA GLN A 107 11.62 12.00 16.64
C GLN A 107 10.35 12.80 17.00
N PHE A 108 9.16 12.28 16.65
CA PHE A 108 7.88 12.96 16.86
C PHE A 108 6.98 12.21 17.87
N ARG A 109 7.56 11.50 18.83
CA ARG A 109 6.83 10.81 19.91
C ARG A 109 6.13 11.82 20.84
N THR A 110 4.88 12.12 20.53
CA THR A 110 3.97 12.88 21.40
C THR A 110 2.75 12.04 21.74
N SER A 111 2.23 12.22 22.96
CA SER A 111 1.06 11.52 23.49
C SER A 111 -0.27 11.98 22.87
N ARG A 112 -0.26 13.14 22.20
CA ARG A 112 -1.37 13.72 21.41
C ARG A 112 -0.78 14.45 20.19
N PRO A 113 -0.56 13.75 19.06
CA PRO A 113 -0.01 14.38 17.87
C PRO A 113 -1.01 15.37 17.29
N SER A 114 -0.55 16.55 16.87
CA SER A 114 -1.31 17.43 15.97
C SER A 114 -1.42 16.80 14.59
N PHE A 115 -2.28 17.35 13.73
CA PHE A 115 -2.40 16.91 12.35
C PHE A 115 -1.05 16.86 11.61
N ILE A 116 -0.27 17.93 11.72
CA ILE A 116 1.05 18.04 11.08
C ILE A 116 1.97 16.94 11.60
N GLN A 117 1.93 16.64 12.89
CA GLN A 117 2.71 15.55 13.47
C GLN A 117 2.26 14.19 12.96
N VAL A 118 0.95 13.94 12.80
CA VAL A 118 0.46 12.71 12.15
C VAL A 118 1.03 12.57 10.74
N MET A 119 1.11 13.66 9.97
CA MET A 119 1.72 13.62 8.64
C MET A 119 3.21 13.25 8.69
N TYR A 120 3.96 13.82 9.64
CA TYR A 120 5.37 13.46 9.84
C TYR A 120 5.59 12.02 10.32
N LEU A 121 4.61 11.43 11.02
CA LEU A 121 4.63 10.02 11.42
C LEU A 121 4.21 9.08 10.28
N PHE A 122 3.31 9.53 9.42
CA PHE A 122 2.76 8.74 8.31
C PHE A 122 3.72 8.70 7.10
N TYR A 123 4.18 9.88 6.66
CA TYR A 123 4.84 10.05 5.37
C TYR A 123 6.14 9.24 5.20
N PRO A 124 7.05 9.16 6.20
CA PRO A 124 8.27 8.34 6.04
C PRO A 124 7.97 6.86 5.81
N GLN A 125 6.97 6.31 6.50
CA GLN A 125 6.55 4.92 6.33
C GLN A 125 5.89 4.70 4.97
N LEU A 126 5.08 5.67 4.52
CA LEU A 126 4.52 5.65 3.18
C LEU A 126 5.60 5.60 2.11
N VAL A 127 6.60 6.47 2.19
CA VAL A 127 7.71 6.52 1.22
C VAL A 127 8.48 5.20 1.25
N ALA A 128 8.83 4.69 2.44
CA ALA A 128 9.51 3.40 2.57
C ALA A 128 8.73 2.28 1.87
N HIS A 129 7.42 2.21 2.11
CA HIS A 129 6.59 1.17 1.53
C HIS A 129 6.39 1.37 0.03
N VAL A 130 5.86 2.51 -0.40
CA VAL A 130 5.47 2.74 -1.79
C VAL A 130 6.67 2.86 -2.72
N ARG A 131 7.74 3.56 -2.31
CA ARG A 131 8.85 3.84 -3.22
C ARG A 131 9.81 2.66 -3.35
N PHE A 132 9.97 1.85 -2.31
CA PHE A 132 10.97 0.78 -2.28
C PHE A 132 10.37 -0.63 -2.28
N ASP A 133 9.22 -0.86 -1.65
CA ASP A 133 8.61 -2.20 -1.61
C ASP A 133 7.69 -2.45 -2.81
N LEU A 134 6.95 -1.44 -3.28
CA LEU A 134 5.98 -1.60 -4.38
C LEU A 134 6.63 -2.03 -5.69
N PRO A 135 7.79 -1.47 -6.11
CA PRO A 135 8.44 -1.92 -7.35
C PRO A 135 8.78 -3.41 -7.32
N ARG A 136 9.28 -3.88 -6.17
CA ARG A 136 9.65 -5.29 -5.96
C ARG A 136 8.41 -6.19 -5.97
N ALA A 137 7.35 -5.78 -5.28
CA ALA A 137 6.09 -6.52 -5.27
C ALA A 137 5.45 -6.66 -6.66
N ILE A 138 5.52 -5.60 -7.48
CA ILE A 138 5.07 -5.62 -8.88
C ILE A 138 5.87 -6.62 -9.69
N LEU A 139 7.21 -6.54 -9.63
CA LEU A 139 8.09 -7.45 -10.36
C LEU A 139 7.88 -8.91 -10.00
N TRP A 140 7.81 -9.23 -8.71
CA TRP A 140 7.59 -10.60 -8.26
C TRP A 140 6.23 -11.14 -8.70
N ALA A 141 5.17 -10.33 -8.65
CA ALA A 141 3.86 -10.74 -9.17
C ALA A 141 3.90 -10.96 -10.70
N CYS A 142 4.53 -10.05 -11.45
CA CYS A 142 4.71 -10.20 -12.89
C CYS A 142 5.48 -11.49 -13.24
N GLN A 143 6.55 -11.80 -12.50
CA GLN A 143 7.33 -13.02 -12.68
C GLN A 143 6.51 -14.30 -12.44
N ASP A 144 5.77 -14.36 -11.32
CA ASP A 144 4.90 -15.49 -10.99
C ASP A 144 3.84 -15.75 -12.06
N HIS A 145 3.31 -14.67 -12.63
CA HIS A 145 2.25 -14.72 -13.65
C HIS A 145 2.78 -14.71 -15.08
N LYS A 146 4.11 -14.72 -15.27
CA LYS A 146 4.78 -14.65 -16.59
C LYS A 146 4.29 -13.49 -17.45
N MET A 147 4.13 -12.32 -16.84
CA MET A 147 3.70 -11.09 -17.47
C MET A 147 4.82 -10.05 -17.46
N ASP A 148 4.82 -9.16 -18.46
CA ASP A 148 5.67 -7.97 -18.42
C ASP A 148 5.00 -6.90 -17.55
N VAL A 149 5.79 -6.12 -16.82
CA VAL A 149 5.30 -5.02 -15.97
C VAL A 149 4.43 -4.07 -16.78
N LEU A 150 4.81 -3.74 -18.02
CA LEU A 150 4.03 -2.83 -18.88
C LEU A 150 2.60 -3.30 -19.15
N GLN A 151 2.31 -4.60 -19.07
CA GLN A 151 0.96 -5.13 -19.24
C GLN A 151 0.03 -4.72 -18.08
N LEU A 152 0.59 -4.32 -16.93
CA LEU A 152 -0.17 -3.83 -15.77
C LEU A 152 -0.39 -2.32 -15.77
N GLU A 153 -0.02 -1.57 -16.82
CA GLU A 153 -0.08 -0.11 -16.80
C GLU A 153 -1.49 0.42 -16.48
N GLU A 154 -2.52 -0.14 -17.13
CA GLU A 154 -3.90 0.29 -16.91
C GLU A 154 -4.37 -0.04 -15.50
N ASP A 155 -4.10 -1.25 -15.01
CA ASP A 155 -4.46 -1.64 -13.64
C ASP A 155 -3.73 -0.80 -12.60
N PHE A 156 -2.47 -0.46 -12.86
CA PHE A 156 -1.73 0.44 -12.00
C PHE A 156 -2.36 1.84 -11.99
N ARG A 157 -2.76 2.38 -13.14
CA ARG A 157 -3.48 3.65 -13.23
C ARG A 157 -4.80 3.59 -12.45
N GLU A 158 -5.53 2.49 -12.55
CA GLU A 158 -6.78 2.29 -11.82
C GLU A 158 -6.57 2.21 -10.30
N THR A 159 -5.45 1.62 -9.86
CA THR A 159 -5.06 1.69 -8.44
C THR A 159 -4.73 3.14 -8.01
N LEU A 160 -4.16 4.00 -8.86
CA LEU A 160 -3.88 5.41 -8.53
C LEU A 160 -5.15 6.20 -8.24
N HIS A 161 -6.20 6.01 -9.05
CA HIS A 161 -7.49 6.68 -8.87
C HIS A 161 -8.21 6.27 -7.58
N GLY A 162 -7.88 5.10 -7.02
CA GLY A 162 -8.48 4.60 -5.78
C GLY A 162 -8.02 5.30 -4.50
N PHE A 163 -6.91 6.04 -4.54
CA PHE A 163 -6.30 6.58 -3.31
C PHE A 163 -7.02 7.80 -2.76
N ASP A 164 -7.77 8.55 -3.56
CA ASP A 164 -8.55 9.68 -3.06
C ASP A 164 -9.53 9.24 -1.98
N HIS A 165 -10.13 8.06 -2.16
CA HIS A 165 -11.01 7.45 -1.17
C HIS A 165 -10.23 6.99 0.07
N ALA A 166 -9.08 6.32 -0.09
CA ALA A 166 -8.27 5.87 1.03
C ALA A 166 -7.74 7.05 1.87
N VAL A 167 -7.32 8.14 1.21
CA VAL A 167 -6.90 9.40 1.84
C VAL A 167 -8.07 10.05 2.55
N ALA A 168 -9.24 10.16 1.92
CA ALA A 168 -10.42 10.75 2.54
C ALA A 168 -10.83 9.97 3.81
N HIS A 169 -10.76 8.64 3.78
CA HIS A 169 -11.03 7.80 4.95
C HIS A 169 -9.98 7.99 6.05
N PHE A 170 -8.69 7.96 5.70
CA PHE A 170 -7.60 8.23 6.64
C PHE A 170 -7.74 9.62 7.28
N MET A 171 -8.05 10.65 6.48
CA MET A 171 -8.23 12.01 6.95
C MET A 171 -9.44 12.16 7.85
N ARG A 172 -10.50 11.37 7.63
CA ARG A 172 -11.63 11.28 8.57
C ARG A 172 -11.19 10.68 9.90
N ASP A 173 -10.41 9.61 9.88
CA ASP A 173 -9.87 8.97 11.10
C ASP A 173 -8.97 9.94 11.89
N VAL A 174 -8.05 10.63 11.20
CA VAL A 174 -7.21 11.67 11.80
C VAL A 174 -8.07 12.79 12.39
N ARG A 175 -9.10 13.27 11.67
CA ARG A 175 -9.99 14.32 12.17
C ARG A 175 -10.70 13.92 13.46
N THR A 176 -11.26 12.72 13.50
CA THR A 176 -12.00 12.22 14.67
C THR A 176 -11.09 12.07 15.88
N ARG A 177 -9.83 11.64 15.69
CA ARG A 177 -8.94 11.31 16.81
C ARG A 177 -8.06 12.47 17.29
N VAL A 178 -7.65 13.35 16.39
CA VAL A 178 -6.69 14.43 16.68
C VAL A 178 -7.38 15.79 16.79
N GLY A 179 -8.57 15.94 16.22
CA GLY A 179 -9.21 17.24 16.06
C GLY A 179 -8.50 18.05 14.96
N LEU A 180 -9.25 18.43 13.92
CA LEU A 180 -8.77 19.41 12.94
C LEU A 180 -9.39 20.75 13.27
N CYS A 181 -8.56 21.78 13.46
CA CYS A 181 -9.04 23.16 13.47
C CYS A 181 -9.49 23.51 12.03
N PRO A 182 -10.73 23.99 11.80
CA PRO A 182 -11.10 24.59 10.53
C PRO A 182 -10.34 25.92 10.36
N PRO A 183 -9.79 26.26 9.16
CA PRO A 183 -10.20 25.83 7.84
C PRO A 183 -9.00 25.35 6.98
N CYS A 184 -8.72 24.05 6.91
CA CYS A 184 -7.79 23.51 5.90
C CYS A 184 -7.93 22.01 5.49
N PRO A 185 -8.98 21.23 5.84
CA PRO A 185 -9.03 19.82 5.43
C PRO A 185 -8.87 19.59 3.92
N ALA A 186 -9.46 20.44 3.08
CA ALA A 186 -9.46 20.24 1.63
C ALA A 186 -8.07 20.39 1.00
N GLN A 187 -7.33 21.44 1.33
CA GLN A 187 -5.97 21.65 0.81
C GLN A 187 -5.00 20.58 1.33
N LEU A 188 -5.19 20.14 2.57
CA LEU A 188 -4.39 19.06 3.16
C LEU A 188 -4.69 17.70 2.52
N ILE A 189 -5.97 17.38 2.28
CA ILE A 189 -6.37 16.19 1.51
C ILE A 189 -5.74 16.25 0.12
N GLN A 190 -5.81 17.39 -0.57
CA GLN A 190 -5.26 17.56 -1.91
C GLN A 190 -3.73 17.40 -1.93
N ALA A 191 -3.02 17.99 -0.97
CA ALA A 191 -1.58 17.84 -0.84
C ALA A 191 -1.17 16.39 -0.55
N MET A 192 -1.91 15.70 0.31
CA MET A 192 -1.70 14.28 0.61
C MET A 192 -1.95 13.39 -0.61
N THR A 193 -3.07 13.61 -1.30
CA THR A 193 -3.41 12.92 -2.54
C THR A 193 -2.28 13.08 -3.55
N TRP A 194 -1.82 14.32 -3.77
CA TRP A 194 -0.72 14.59 -4.70
C TRP A 194 0.57 13.87 -4.30
N LEU A 195 0.95 13.91 -3.02
CA LEU A 195 2.14 13.22 -2.50
C LEU A 195 2.05 11.70 -2.75
N LEU A 196 0.90 11.09 -2.46
CA LEU A 196 0.66 9.68 -2.65
C LEU A 196 0.73 9.26 -4.13
N GLN A 197 0.08 10.03 -5.00
CA GLN A 197 0.12 9.81 -6.44
C GLN A 197 1.55 9.92 -6.97
N ARG A 198 2.31 10.94 -6.52
CA ARG A 198 3.71 11.12 -6.88
C ARG A 198 4.58 9.93 -6.47
N GLU A 199 4.54 9.51 -5.21
CA GLU A 199 5.38 8.41 -4.74
C GLU A 199 5.03 7.09 -5.43
N ARG A 200 3.76 6.84 -5.75
CA ARG A 200 3.35 5.66 -6.52
C ARG A 200 3.82 5.72 -7.96
N LEU A 201 3.72 6.87 -8.63
CA LEU A 201 4.28 7.04 -9.97
C LEU A 201 5.78 6.76 -9.99
N LEU A 202 6.52 7.25 -8.98
CA LEU A 202 7.95 6.95 -8.83
C LEU A 202 8.18 5.44 -8.58
N GLY A 203 7.35 4.79 -7.78
CA GLY A 203 7.42 3.33 -7.57
C GLY A 203 7.15 2.53 -8.85
N TRP A 204 6.17 2.94 -9.65
CA TRP A 204 5.90 2.33 -10.96
C TRP A 204 7.07 2.50 -11.93
N GLN A 205 7.59 3.73 -12.05
CA GLN A 205 8.74 4.01 -12.89
C GLN A 205 9.95 3.17 -12.47
N ALA A 206 10.15 2.99 -11.16
CA ALA A 206 11.19 2.11 -10.64
C ALA A 206 10.94 0.63 -11.01
N ALA A 207 9.70 0.15 -10.98
CA ALA A 207 9.35 -1.22 -11.39
C ALA A 207 9.71 -1.45 -12.87
N VAL A 208 9.31 -0.52 -13.75
CA VAL A 208 9.62 -0.57 -15.18
C VAL A 208 11.14 -0.52 -15.43
N ALA A 209 11.87 0.31 -14.69
CA ALA A 209 13.32 0.40 -14.81
C ALA A 209 14.04 -0.89 -14.36
N LEU A 210 13.58 -1.48 -13.25
CA LEU A 210 14.11 -2.72 -12.70
C LEU A 210 13.91 -3.91 -13.65
N GLU A 211 12.75 -4.02 -14.30
CA GLU A 211 12.49 -5.06 -15.29
C GLU A 211 13.46 -4.96 -16.49
N ARG A 212 13.69 -3.73 -16.99
CA ARG A 212 14.52 -3.49 -18.17
C ARG A 212 16.01 -3.61 -17.92
N THR A 213 16.45 -3.35 -16.69
CA THR A 213 17.87 -3.30 -16.35
C THR A 213 18.14 -3.90 -14.96
N PRO A 214 18.08 -5.23 -14.82
CA PRO A 214 18.25 -5.90 -13.52
C PRO A 214 19.62 -5.62 -12.87
N GLU A 215 20.66 -5.42 -13.70
CA GLU A 215 22.05 -5.26 -13.26
C GLU A 215 22.40 -3.83 -12.79
N SER A 216 21.73 -2.79 -13.31
CA SER A 216 22.06 -1.39 -12.98
C SER A 216 21.28 -0.83 -11.79
N ALA A 217 20.35 -1.60 -11.22
CA ALA A 217 19.47 -1.07 -10.19
C ALA A 217 20.12 -0.91 -8.81
N GLY A 218 21.28 -1.51 -8.53
CA GLY A 218 21.96 -1.37 -7.23
C GLY A 218 21.13 -1.81 -6.02
N ILE A 219 19.93 -2.37 -6.23
CA ILE A 219 19.12 -3.03 -5.23
C ILE A 219 19.55 -4.50 -5.30
N PRO A 220 20.15 -5.06 -4.24
CA PRO A 220 20.52 -6.46 -4.25
C PRO A 220 19.25 -7.30 -4.46
N LEU A 221 19.12 -7.87 -5.67
CA LEU A 221 18.08 -8.84 -6.06
C LEU A 221 18.26 -10.20 -5.34
N HIS A 222 19.19 -10.30 -4.38
CA HIS A 222 19.35 -11.46 -3.51
C HIS A 222 18.35 -11.43 -2.34
N PHE A 223 17.06 -11.46 -2.67
CA PHE A 223 16.07 -12.12 -1.85
C PHE A 223 15.20 -12.92 -2.82
N LEU A 224 15.59 -14.18 -3.02
CA LEU A 224 14.67 -15.23 -3.47
C LEU A 224 13.40 -15.15 -2.61
N PRO A 225 12.23 -15.58 -3.14
CA PRO A 225 11.00 -15.60 -2.35
C PRO A 225 11.31 -16.22 -0.99
N LEU A 226 11.14 -15.43 0.07
CA LEU A 226 11.33 -15.87 1.46
C LEU A 226 10.64 -17.23 1.58
N ASP A 227 11.40 -18.26 1.93
CA ASP A 227 10.91 -19.64 2.04
C ASP A 227 9.51 -19.62 2.67
N LEU A 228 8.51 -19.92 1.84
CA LEU A 228 7.11 -20.03 2.23
C LEU A 228 6.95 -21.36 2.96
N GLN A 229 7.39 -21.40 4.22
CA GLN A 229 7.08 -22.46 5.18
C GLN A 229 6.16 -21.92 6.28
#